data_AF-A0A5C7V0L1-F1
#
_entry.id   AF-A0A5C7V0L1-F1
#
_cell.length_a   1.000
_cell.length_b   1.000
_cell.length_c   1.000
_cell.angle_alpha   90.00
_cell.angle_beta   90.00
_cell.angle_gamma   90.00
#
_symmetry.space_group_name_H-M   'P 1'
#
loop_
_entity.id
_entity.type
_entity.pdbx_description
1 polymer ?
#
loop_
_entity_poly.entity_id
_entity_poly.type
_entity_poly.pdbx_seq_one_letter_code
_entity_poly.pdbx_strand_id
1 'polypeptide(L)'
;MPAATRRAAGPLATRYKYLTARNTALLGALLEGLRNAGYLRIYGWIGAGILLVTLLLTLFDRHFDPQFPRRWRDGLAESFYAAVKIATAGQVPGRTNRLGWLGRVWQGVWLLPAIALVAFVTSSVTSVLTTQSLHHQINSLQDVRDQPVGVLAGTVEEDYGRTQGLTLRSYDDLDQASAALLAGEVQAVMADAPMLEYHAHTHPELPVKVVGRLFNRDRYGFALPLNSPRTRDITLEVLKAVESGQVEQLRLRYFGRNP
;
A
#
# COMPACT_ATOMS: atom_id res chain seq x y z
N MET A 1 13.21 -57.24 18.09
CA MET A 1 12.99 -55.79 18.23
C MET A 1 13.58 -55.08 17.02
N PRO A 2 12.79 -54.53 16.08
CA PRO A 2 13.32 -53.64 15.06
C PRO A 2 13.00 -52.17 15.36
N ALA A 3 13.97 -51.33 15.02
CA ALA A 3 14.04 -49.91 15.29
C ALA A 3 12.95 -49.10 14.59
N ALA A 4 12.29 -48.21 15.35
CA ALA A 4 11.40 -47.19 14.82
C ALA A 4 12.23 -46.03 14.26
N THR A 5 12.22 -45.88 12.95
CA THR A 5 12.74 -44.73 12.21
C THR A 5 11.94 -43.49 12.57
N ARG A 6 12.53 -42.58 13.36
CA ARG A 6 12.07 -41.19 13.52
C ARG A 6 12.08 -40.50 12.16
N ARG A 7 10.91 -40.32 11.54
CA ARG A 7 10.74 -39.34 10.46
C ARG A 7 10.79 -37.94 11.08
N ALA A 8 11.77 -37.16 10.65
CA ALA A 8 11.92 -35.75 10.97
C ALA A 8 10.63 -34.98 10.61
N ALA A 9 10.05 -34.30 11.61
CA ALA A 9 9.05 -33.28 11.39
C ALA A 9 9.73 -32.12 10.65
N GLY A 10 9.23 -31.80 9.45
CA GLY A 10 9.68 -30.64 8.69
C GLY A 10 9.35 -29.33 9.41
N PRO A 11 10.00 -28.21 9.02
CA PRO A 11 9.86 -26.94 9.72
C PRO A 11 8.41 -26.45 9.65
N LEU A 12 7.84 -26.07 10.81
CA LEU A 12 6.47 -25.55 11.04
C LEU A 12 6.23 -24.14 10.43
N ALA A 13 6.99 -23.85 9.39
CA ALA A 13 7.28 -22.63 8.66
C ALA A 13 6.20 -21.69 8.15
N THR A 14 4.89 -22.00 8.15
CA THR A 14 4.19 -21.64 6.89
C THR A 14 2.64 -21.61 6.88
N ARG A 15 1.91 -21.20 7.93
CA ARG A 15 0.43 -21.41 7.97
C ARG A 15 -0.51 -20.19 7.87
N TYR A 16 -0.02 -18.94 7.84
CA TYR A 16 -0.87 -17.83 8.30
C TYR A 16 -1.11 -16.68 7.31
N LYS A 17 -2.35 -16.16 7.34
CA LYS A 17 -2.75 -14.85 6.79
C LYS A 17 -2.90 -13.85 7.95
N TYR A 18 -3.00 -12.57 7.62
CA TYR A 18 -3.12 -11.48 8.59
C TYR A 18 -4.30 -10.57 8.27
N LEU A 19 -4.89 -9.94 9.28
CA LEU A 19 -5.80 -8.80 9.08
C LEU A 19 -5.02 -7.47 9.11
N THR A 20 -5.35 -6.54 8.21
CA THR A 20 -4.83 -5.16 8.23
C THR A 20 -5.94 -4.13 8.05
N ALA A 21 -5.78 -2.95 8.66
CA ALA A 21 -6.75 -1.85 8.59
C ALA A 21 -6.75 -1.16 7.21
N ARG A 22 -7.94 -0.93 6.65
CA ARG A 22 -8.14 -0.26 5.37
C ARG A 22 -8.13 1.26 5.56
N ASN A 23 -6.99 1.91 5.35
CA ASN A 23 -6.90 3.37 5.46
C ASN A 23 -7.42 4.06 4.19
N THR A 24 -8.44 4.91 4.30
CA THR A 24 -9.16 5.56 3.19
C THR A 24 -8.66 6.97 2.84
N ALA A 25 -7.76 7.56 3.62
CA ALA A 25 -7.25 8.91 3.38
C ALA A 25 -6.07 8.93 2.39
N LEU A 26 -6.36 8.70 1.10
CA LEU A 26 -5.38 8.71 -0.01
C LEU A 26 -4.48 9.97 0.00
N LEU A 27 -5.06 11.15 0.24
CA LEU A 27 -4.31 12.40 0.28
C LEU A 27 -3.39 12.52 1.50
N GLY A 28 -3.85 12.08 2.67
CA GLY A 28 -3.06 12.08 3.90
C GLY A 28 -1.88 11.11 3.81
N ALA A 29 -2.15 9.89 3.31
CA ALA A 29 -1.12 8.91 3.05
C ALA A 29 -0.09 9.45 2.06
N LEU A 30 -0.49 10.02 0.93
CA LEU A 30 0.42 10.60 -0.06
C LEU A 30 1.32 11.68 0.53
N LEU A 31 0.76 12.58 1.33
CA LEU A 31 1.51 13.66 1.97
C LEU A 31 2.56 13.10 2.95
N GLU A 32 2.17 12.13 3.78
CA GLU A 32 3.08 11.43 4.70
C GLU A 32 4.18 10.69 3.94
N GLY A 33 3.83 10.02 2.83
CA GLY A 33 4.78 9.31 1.96
C GLY A 33 5.80 10.24 1.31
N LEU A 34 5.37 11.40 0.81
CA LEU A 34 6.25 12.43 0.25
C LEU A 34 7.16 13.05 1.31
N ARG A 35 6.66 13.22 2.54
CA ARG A 35 7.45 13.70 3.68
C ARG A 35 8.52 12.68 4.08
N ASN A 36 8.14 11.41 4.24
CA ASN A 36 9.04 10.34 4.68
C ASN A 36 10.10 10.01 3.63
N ALA A 37 9.76 10.08 2.34
CA ALA A 37 10.70 9.88 1.23
C ALA A 37 11.66 11.09 1.02
N GLY A 38 11.55 12.15 1.84
CA GLY A 38 12.42 13.32 1.77
C GLY A 38 12.13 14.27 0.61
N TYR A 39 11.07 14.03 -0.17
CA TYR A 39 10.68 14.89 -1.30
C TYR A 39 10.21 16.28 -0.85
N LEU A 40 9.74 16.44 0.40
CA LEU A 40 9.30 17.72 0.94
C LEU A 40 10.37 18.82 0.82
N ARG A 41 11.64 18.49 1.07
CA ARG A 41 12.75 19.44 0.94
C ARG A 41 12.97 19.85 -0.51
N ILE A 42 12.83 18.90 -1.44
CA ILE A 42 12.98 19.12 -2.89
C ILE A 42 11.83 19.99 -3.40
N TYR A 43 10.58 19.73 -3.00
CA TYR A 43 9.44 20.59 -3.33
C TYR A 43 9.57 22.00 -2.76
N GLY A 44 10.15 22.14 -1.56
CA GLY A 44 10.49 23.44 -0.99
C GLY A 44 11.47 24.24 -1.87
N TRP A 45 12.53 23.59 -2.36
CA TRP A 45 13.48 24.22 -3.30
C TRP A 45 12.86 24.54 -4.66
N ILE A 46 12.00 23.66 -5.18
CA ILE A 46 11.23 23.91 -6.41
C ILE A 46 10.35 25.14 -6.24
N GLY A 47 9.60 25.23 -5.13
CA GLY A 47 8.74 26.37 -4.83
C GLY A 47 9.54 27.67 -4.70
N ALA A 48 10.66 27.64 -3.98
CA ALA A 48 11.57 28.79 -3.88
C ALA A 48 12.13 29.20 -5.25
N GLY A 49 12.49 28.23 -6.10
CA GLY A 49 12.95 28.48 -7.47
C GLY A 49 11.87 29.12 -8.34
N ILE A 50 10.63 28.63 -8.28
CA ILE A 50 9.50 29.24 -9.01
C ILE A 50 9.26 30.68 -8.54
N LEU A 51 9.31 30.93 -7.22
CA LEU A 51 9.17 32.28 -6.67
C LEU A 51 10.31 33.20 -7.12
N LEU A 52 11.55 32.69 -7.15
CA LEU A 52 12.70 33.43 -7.64
C LEU A 52 12.55 33.78 -9.13
N VAL A 53 12.16 32.81 -9.97
CA VAL A 53 11.91 33.04 -11.40
C VAL A 53 10.77 34.02 -11.61
N THR A 54 9.69 33.90 -10.83
CA THR A 54 8.56 34.84 -10.87
C THR A 54 9.03 36.25 -10.52
N LEU A 55 9.82 36.41 -9.46
CA LEU A 55 10.37 37.70 -9.04
C LEU A 55 11.31 38.29 -10.10
N LEU A 56 12.19 37.48 -10.69
CA LEU A 56 13.10 37.90 -11.76
C LEU A 56 12.33 38.35 -13.01
N LEU A 57 11.28 37.60 -13.40
CA LEU A 57 10.40 38.00 -14.51
C LEU A 57 9.66 39.30 -14.19
N THR A 58 9.15 39.48 -12.96
CA THR A 58 8.50 40.73 -12.57
C THR A 58 9.45 41.91 -12.59
N LEU A 59 10.71 41.74 -12.14
CA LEU A 59 11.73 42.79 -12.18
C LEU A 59 12.16 43.11 -13.61
N PHE A 60 12.33 42.09 -14.46
CA PHE A 60 12.68 42.24 -15.87
C PHE A 60 11.56 42.91 -16.67
N ASP A 61 10.33 42.41 -16.56
CA ASP A 61 9.17 42.97 -17.26
C ASP A 61 8.88 44.41 -16.80
N ARG A 62 9.09 44.72 -15.52
CA ARG A 62 8.97 46.09 -15.01
C ARG A 62 10.06 47.03 -15.54
N HIS A 63 11.24 46.51 -15.86
CA HIS A 63 12.36 47.31 -16.36
C HIS A 63 12.26 47.53 -17.88
N PHE A 64 11.80 46.54 -18.64
CA PHE A 64 11.80 46.57 -20.10
C PHE A 64 10.44 46.85 -20.76
N ASP A 65 9.32 46.66 -20.05
CA ASP A 65 7.98 46.79 -20.62
C ASP A 65 7.19 47.96 -19.98
N PRO A 66 7.04 49.11 -20.67
CA PRO A 66 6.36 50.28 -20.12
C PRO A 66 4.87 50.07 -19.83
N GLN A 67 4.26 49.03 -20.43
CA GLN A 67 2.85 48.66 -20.26
C GLN A 67 2.60 47.71 -19.07
N PHE A 68 3.64 47.27 -18.36
CA PHE A 68 3.49 46.33 -17.26
C PHE A 68 2.79 46.96 -16.03
N PRO A 69 1.89 46.23 -15.32
CA PRO A 69 1.17 46.77 -14.18
C PRO A 69 2.12 47.32 -13.10
N ARG A 70 1.94 48.59 -12.70
CA ARG A 70 2.78 49.23 -11.65
C ARG A 70 2.48 48.71 -10.23
N ARG A 71 1.33 48.08 -10.03
CA ARG A 71 0.91 47.47 -8.75
C ARG A 71 1.62 46.13 -8.56
N TRP A 72 2.31 45.98 -7.44
CA TRP A 72 3.14 44.80 -7.12
C TRP A 72 2.36 43.48 -7.11
N ARG A 73 1.13 43.47 -6.59
CA ARG A 73 0.29 42.26 -6.52
C ARG A 73 -0.15 41.80 -7.91
N ASP A 74 -0.55 42.74 -8.75
CA ASP A 74 -1.01 42.47 -10.12
C ASP A 74 0.17 42.03 -11.00
N GLY A 75 1.35 42.64 -10.84
CA GLY A 75 2.56 42.24 -11.53
C GLY A 75 3.08 40.85 -11.14
N LEU A 76 3.06 40.52 -9.85
CA LEU A 76 3.45 39.18 -9.39
C LEU A 76 2.48 38.10 -9.87
N ALA A 77 1.17 38.38 -9.88
CA ALA A 77 0.16 37.45 -10.38
C ALA A 77 0.33 37.17 -11.88
N GLU A 78 0.59 38.21 -12.68
CA GLU A 78 0.84 38.08 -14.12
C GLU A 78 2.13 37.29 -14.41
N SER A 79 3.22 37.59 -13.69
CA SER A 79 4.48 36.84 -13.81
C SER A 79 4.36 35.39 -13.32
N PHE A 80 3.56 35.14 -12.28
CA PHE A 80 3.29 33.79 -11.79
C PHE A 80 2.48 32.99 -12.81
N TYR A 81 1.42 33.58 -13.37
CA TYR A 81 0.63 32.97 -14.42
C TYR A 81 1.48 32.66 -15.66
N ALA A 82 2.35 33.59 -16.07
CA ALA A 82 3.31 33.37 -17.15
C ALA A 82 4.29 32.22 -16.83
N ALA A 83 4.86 32.18 -15.62
CA ALA A 83 5.77 31.13 -15.19
C ALA A 83 5.10 29.75 -15.21
N VAL A 84 3.87 29.65 -14.69
CA VAL A 84 3.09 28.40 -14.71
C VAL A 84 2.77 27.98 -16.14
N LYS A 85 2.37 28.92 -17.01
CA LYS A 85 2.04 28.63 -18.42
C LYS A 85 3.26 28.15 -19.21
N ILE A 86 4.43 28.72 -18.94
CA ILE A 86 5.71 28.26 -19.51
C ILE A 86 6.05 26.86 -18.98
N ALA A 87 5.88 26.64 -17.68
CA ALA A 87 6.21 25.37 -17.04
C ALA A 87 5.30 24.20 -17.49
N THR A 88 4.02 24.48 -17.75
CA THR A 88 3.01 23.43 -18.01
C THR A 88 2.68 23.26 -19.49
N ALA A 89 2.53 24.35 -20.23
CA ALA A 89 2.14 24.32 -21.65
C ALA A 89 3.33 24.51 -22.60
N GLY A 90 4.52 24.83 -22.08
CA GLY A 90 5.68 25.18 -22.89
C GLY A 90 5.48 26.45 -23.72
N GLN A 91 4.47 27.25 -23.39
CA GLN A 91 4.07 28.43 -24.14
C GLN A 91 4.63 29.68 -23.47
N VAL A 92 5.53 30.38 -24.18
CA VAL A 92 5.94 31.72 -23.79
C VAL A 92 4.81 32.70 -24.17
N PRO A 93 4.37 33.60 -23.27
CA PRO A 93 3.40 34.64 -23.62
C PRO A 93 3.90 35.41 -24.84
N GLY A 94 3.00 35.74 -25.76
CA GLY A 94 3.32 36.45 -27.00
C GLY A 94 3.77 37.90 -26.73
N ARG A 95 4.97 38.09 -26.19
CA ARG A 95 5.64 39.38 -26.09
C ARG A 95 6.63 39.51 -27.24
N THR A 96 6.69 40.71 -27.82
CA THR A 96 7.45 41.02 -29.04
C THR A 96 8.88 40.51 -28.98
N ASN A 97 9.21 39.59 -29.89
CA ASN A 97 10.51 38.93 -29.93
C ASN A 97 11.57 39.88 -30.52
N ARG A 98 12.08 40.83 -29.72
CA ARG A 98 13.02 41.87 -30.20
C ARG A 98 14.43 41.34 -30.52
N LEU A 99 14.73 40.08 -30.15
CA LEU A 99 16.03 39.41 -30.33
C LEU A 99 16.09 38.42 -31.50
N GLY A 100 15.12 38.45 -32.43
CA GLY A 100 15.16 37.63 -33.65
C GLY A 100 15.24 36.12 -33.38
N TRP A 101 16.16 35.42 -34.06
CA TRP A 101 16.34 33.97 -33.93
C TRP A 101 16.99 33.54 -32.60
N LEU A 102 17.86 34.37 -32.04
CA LEU A 102 18.62 34.09 -30.82
C LEU A 102 17.70 34.04 -29.59
N GLY A 103 16.67 34.89 -29.57
CA GLY A 103 15.64 34.86 -28.53
C GLY A 103 14.82 33.55 -28.52
N ARG A 104 14.57 32.94 -29.69
CA ARG A 104 13.84 31.66 -29.78
C ARG A 104 14.66 30.48 -29.26
N VAL A 105 15.96 30.46 -29.56
CA VAL A 105 16.88 29.44 -29.03
C VAL A 105 16.97 29.55 -27.51
N TRP A 106 17.09 30.78 -26.99
CA TRP A 106 17.10 31.03 -25.55
C TRP A 106 15.80 30.60 -24.85
N GLN A 107 14.64 30.85 -25.47
CA GLN A 107 13.35 30.36 -24.99
C GLN A 107 13.31 28.82 -24.93
N GLY A 108 13.81 28.14 -25.97
CA GLY A 108 13.89 26.68 -26.00
C GLY A 108 14.76 26.11 -24.88
N VAL A 109 15.91 26.72 -24.60
CA VAL A 109 16.79 26.32 -23.49
C VAL A 109 16.06 26.46 -22.14
N TRP A 110 15.25 27.50 -21.96
CA TRP A 110 14.50 27.71 -20.73
C TRP A 110 13.33 26.73 -20.54
N LEU A 111 12.88 26.05 -21.60
CA LEU A 111 11.83 25.03 -21.51
C LEU A 111 12.33 23.69 -20.98
N LEU A 112 13.63 23.37 -21.13
CA LEU A 112 14.17 22.09 -20.69
C LEU A 112 14.04 21.88 -19.16
N PRO A 113 14.39 22.86 -18.29
CA PRO A 113 14.16 22.73 -16.85
C PRO A 113 12.68 22.63 -16.48
N ALA A 114 11.80 23.33 -17.22
CA ALA A 114 10.36 23.29 -17.00
C ALA A 114 9.78 21.89 -17.23
N ILE A 115 10.11 21.26 -18.36
CA ILE A 115 9.65 19.90 -18.68
C ILE A 115 10.25 18.88 -17.69
N ALA A 116 11.54 19.02 -17.35
CA ALA A 116 12.19 18.18 -16.36
C ALA A 116 11.52 18.27 -14.98
N LEU A 117 11.08 19.47 -14.59
CA LEU A 117 10.35 19.68 -13.35
C LEU A 117 9.02 18.90 -13.33
N VAL A 118 8.19 19.04 -14.37
CA VAL A 118 6.89 18.34 -14.46
C VAL A 118 7.10 16.81 -14.47
N ALA A 119 8.11 16.33 -15.19
CA ALA A 119 8.46 14.91 -15.19
C ALA A 119 8.88 14.42 -13.80
N PHE A 120 9.67 15.21 -13.07
CA PHE A 120 10.09 14.89 -11.71
C PHE A 120 8.92 14.84 -10.73
N VAL A 121 7.99 15.81 -10.79
CA VAL A 121 6.77 15.81 -9.96
C VAL A 121 5.94 14.56 -10.25
N THR A 122 5.70 14.25 -11.52
CA THR A 122 4.93 13.06 -11.92
C THR A 122 5.60 11.77 -11.44
N SER A 123 6.92 11.65 -11.61
CA SER A 123 7.70 10.48 -11.20
C SER A 123 7.68 10.26 -9.69
N SER A 124 7.89 11.32 -8.90
CA SER A 124 7.87 11.24 -7.43
C SER A 124 6.50 10.85 -6.89
N VAL A 125 5.41 11.43 -7.41
CA VAL A 125 4.04 11.04 -7.04
C VAL A 125 3.78 9.57 -7.40
N THR A 126 4.15 9.15 -8.61
CA THR A 126 3.98 7.75 -9.06
C THR A 126 4.79 6.78 -8.20
N SER A 127 6.01 7.14 -7.81
CA SER A 127 6.87 6.32 -6.94
C SER A 127 6.25 6.15 -5.54
N VAL A 128 5.73 7.23 -4.94
CA VAL A 128 5.06 7.17 -3.64
C VAL A 128 3.77 6.33 -3.72
N LEU A 129 2.95 6.54 -4.76
CA LEU A 129 1.76 5.72 -4.99
C LEU A 129 2.10 4.25 -5.15
N THR A 130 3.15 3.93 -5.92
CA THR A 130 3.61 2.56 -6.13
C THR A 130 4.11 1.98 -4.80
N THR A 131 4.92 2.73 -4.05
CA THR A 131 5.43 2.32 -2.73
C THR A 131 4.31 2.06 -1.74
N GLN A 132 3.27 2.89 -1.73
CA GLN A 132 2.10 2.69 -0.87
C GLN A 132 1.27 1.49 -1.30
N SER A 133 1.08 1.29 -2.61
CA SER A 133 0.41 0.08 -3.11
C SER A 133 1.17 -1.20 -2.75
N LEU A 134 2.50 -1.14 -2.70
CA LEU A 134 3.37 -2.24 -2.26
C LEU A 134 3.32 -2.45 -0.74
N HIS A 135 3.37 -1.38 0.07
CA HIS A 135 3.30 -1.49 1.54
C HIS A 135 1.91 -1.87 2.06
N HIS A 136 0.84 -1.62 1.29
CA HIS A 136 -0.50 -2.14 1.59
C HIS A 136 -0.62 -3.67 1.41
N GLN A 137 0.43 -4.33 0.94
CA GLN A 137 0.58 -5.77 1.02
C GLN A 137 1.66 -6.08 2.07
N ILE A 138 1.24 -6.33 3.32
CA ILE A 138 2.06 -7.10 4.25
C ILE A 138 2.27 -8.45 3.55
N ASN A 139 3.45 -8.64 2.95
CA ASN A 139 3.72 -9.77 2.07
C ASN A 139 4.34 -10.94 2.84
N SER A 140 4.90 -10.67 4.02
CA SER A 140 5.63 -11.64 4.82
C SER A 140 5.60 -11.32 6.32
N LEU A 141 5.74 -12.35 7.16
CA LEU A 141 6.00 -12.20 8.61
C LEU A 141 7.16 -11.25 8.92
N GLN A 142 8.11 -11.13 7.98
CA GLN A 142 9.32 -10.33 8.15
C GLN A 142 9.03 -8.83 8.24
N ASP A 143 7.94 -8.35 7.65
CA ASP A 143 7.56 -6.94 7.65
C ASP A 143 7.00 -6.48 9.01
N VAL A 144 6.61 -7.44 9.88
CA VAL A 144 5.96 -7.18 11.18
C VAL A 144 6.85 -7.58 12.35
N ARG A 145 8.13 -7.89 12.11
CA ARG A 145 9.05 -8.39 13.16
C ARG A 145 9.21 -7.41 14.32
N ASP A 146 9.21 -6.11 14.03
CA ASP A 146 9.42 -5.04 15.03
C ASP A 146 8.11 -4.46 15.60
N GLN A 147 6.94 -5.03 15.23
CA GLN A 147 5.63 -4.52 15.62
C GLN A 147 4.80 -5.58 16.33
N PRO A 148 3.88 -5.19 17.24
CA PRO A 148 3.05 -6.13 17.98
C PRO A 148 2.06 -6.83 17.03
N VAL A 149 2.03 -8.16 17.09
CA VAL A 149 1.12 -9.04 16.33
C VAL A 149 0.12 -9.68 17.29
N GLY A 150 -1.16 -9.55 17.00
CA GLY A 150 -2.23 -10.24 17.72
C GLY A 150 -2.29 -11.71 17.35
N VAL A 151 -2.43 -12.59 18.34
CA VAL A 151 -2.65 -14.04 18.18
C VAL A 151 -3.77 -14.48 19.12
N LEU A 152 -4.41 -15.60 18.83
CA LEU A 152 -5.32 -16.21 19.79
C LEU A 152 -4.51 -16.99 20.84
N ALA A 153 -4.95 -16.92 22.09
CA ALA A 153 -4.28 -17.60 23.20
C ALA A 153 -4.39 -19.13 23.08
N GLY A 154 -3.29 -19.84 23.31
CA GLY A 154 -3.25 -21.31 23.33
C GLY A 154 -3.34 -21.97 21.96
N THR A 155 -3.09 -21.24 20.88
CA THR A 155 -3.15 -21.77 19.52
C THR A 155 -1.78 -22.04 18.93
N VAL A 156 -1.73 -22.81 17.84
CA VAL A 156 -0.47 -23.17 17.16
C VAL A 156 0.24 -21.93 16.61
N GLU A 157 -0.53 -20.89 16.30
CA GLU A 157 -0.09 -19.59 15.80
C GLU A 157 0.73 -18.84 16.85
N GLU A 158 0.32 -18.91 18.11
CA GLU A 158 1.03 -18.30 19.23
C GLU A 158 2.40 -18.96 19.41
N ASP A 159 2.45 -20.29 19.47
CA ASP A 159 3.71 -21.03 19.56
C ASP A 159 4.61 -20.73 18.36
N TYR A 160 4.05 -20.70 17.15
CA TYR A 160 4.79 -20.36 15.95
C TYR A 160 5.37 -18.95 16.01
N GLY A 161 4.58 -17.94 16.33
CA GLY A 161 5.05 -16.55 16.42
C GLY A 161 6.16 -16.38 17.46
N ARG A 162 6.08 -17.10 18.59
CA ARG A 162 7.14 -17.13 19.61
C ARG A 162 8.43 -17.73 19.05
N THR A 163 8.36 -18.85 18.32
CA THR A 163 9.57 -19.45 17.69
C THR A 163 10.22 -18.55 16.64
N GLN A 164 9.44 -17.68 15.99
CA GLN A 164 9.94 -16.72 15.01
C GLN A 164 10.50 -15.42 15.64
N GLY A 165 10.37 -15.27 16.96
CA GLY A 165 10.83 -14.07 17.68
C GLY A 165 9.96 -12.84 17.42
N LEU A 166 8.67 -13.04 17.15
CA LEU A 166 7.71 -11.93 17.00
C LEU A 166 7.28 -11.39 18.37
N THR A 167 6.96 -10.10 18.42
CA THR A 167 6.30 -9.50 19.57
C THR A 167 4.82 -9.84 19.52
N LEU A 168 4.37 -10.78 20.34
CA LEU A 168 2.98 -11.24 20.32
C LEU A 168 2.13 -10.61 21.43
N ARG A 169 0.86 -10.37 21.11
CA ARG A 169 -0.21 -10.11 22.08
C ARG A 169 -1.30 -11.17 21.91
N SER A 170 -1.56 -11.90 22.98
CA SER A 170 -2.55 -12.98 22.96
C SER A 170 -3.92 -12.44 23.36
N TYR A 171 -4.95 -12.85 22.63
CA TYR A 171 -6.34 -12.50 22.85
C TYR A 171 -7.19 -13.78 22.97
N ASP A 172 -8.30 -13.71 23.68
CA ASP A 172 -9.16 -14.88 23.89
C ASP A 172 -10.04 -15.18 22.67
N ASP A 173 -10.37 -14.15 21.88
CA ASP A 173 -11.19 -14.28 20.66
C ASP A 173 -10.72 -13.35 19.53
N LEU A 174 -11.25 -13.58 18.33
CA LEU A 174 -10.89 -12.85 17.12
C LEU A 174 -11.52 -11.44 17.03
N ASP A 175 -12.66 -11.21 17.67
CA ASP A 175 -13.31 -9.90 17.82
C ASP A 175 -12.48 -8.97 18.71
N GLN A 176 -11.90 -9.48 19.80
CA GLN A 176 -10.95 -8.75 20.64
C GLN A 176 -9.66 -8.43 19.89
N ALA A 177 -9.12 -9.42 19.16
CA ALA A 177 -7.93 -9.22 18.36
C ALA A 177 -8.18 -8.20 17.22
N SER A 178 -9.36 -8.23 16.59
CA SER A 178 -9.73 -7.28 15.53
C SER A 178 -9.99 -5.88 16.10
N ALA A 179 -10.58 -5.75 17.29
CA ALA A 179 -10.72 -4.47 17.99
C ALA A 179 -9.35 -3.86 18.31
N ALA A 180 -8.39 -4.67 18.78
CA ALA A 180 -7.03 -4.22 19.05
C ALA A 180 -6.29 -3.80 17.76
N LEU A 181 -6.54 -4.48 16.64
CA LEU A 181 -6.03 -4.09 15.33
C LEU A 181 -6.57 -2.72 14.90
N LEU A 182 -7.88 -2.49 15.09
CA LEU A 182 -8.52 -1.22 14.74
C LEU A 182 -8.10 -0.08 15.67
N ALA A 183 -7.80 -0.37 16.93
CA ALA A 183 -7.26 0.57 17.89
C ALA A 183 -5.77 0.91 17.64
N GLY A 184 -5.09 0.19 16.73
CA GLY A 184 -3.66 0.37 16.45
C GLY A 184 -2.75 -0.20 17.55
N GLU A 185 -3.28 -1.04 18.43
CA GLU A 185 -2.51 -1.72 19.47
C GLU A 185 -1.66 -2.88 18.93
N VAL A 186 -2.12 -3.48 17.84
CA VAL A 186 -1.40 -4.48 17.05
C VAL A 186 -1.43 -4.07 15.58
N GLN A 187 -0.36 -4.33 14.85
CA GLN A 187 -0.29 -4.01 13.42
C GLN A 187 -1.02 -5.07 12.56
N ALA A 188 -1.05 -6.31 13.05
CA ALA A 188 -1.57 -7.46 12.33
C ALA A 188 -2.13 -8.47 13.33
N VAL A 189 -3.14 -9.24 12.90
CA VAL A 189 -3.67 -10.39 13.65
C VAL A 189 -3.38 -11.66 12.87
N MET A 190 -2.67 -12.61 13.49
CA MET A 190 -2.33 -13.91 12.91
C MET A 190 -3.34 -14.97 13.38
N ALA A 191 -4.01 -15.62 12.43
CA ALA A 191 -4.85 -16.78 12.70
C ALA A 191 -4.93 -17.71 11.47
N ASP A 192 -5.63 -18.82 11.62
CA ASP A 192 -5.95 -19.73 10.52
C ASP A 192 -6.71 -19.00 9.40
N ALA A 193 -6.32 -19.23 8.14
CA ALA A 193 -6.90 -18.56 6.98
C ALA A 193 -8.44 -18.63 6.90
N PRO A 194 -9.11 -19.80 7.06
CA PRO A 194 -10.57 -19.83 7.01
C PRO A 194 -11.24 -19.09 8.18
N MET A 195 -10.61 -19.02 9.37
CA MET A 195 -11.16 -18.22 10.47
C MET A 195 -11.14 -16.73 10.14
N LEU A 196 -10.02 -16.24 9.57
CA LEU A 196 -9.90 -14.86 9.13
C LEU A 196 -10.85 -14.52 7.97
N GLU A 197 -10.94 -15.41 6.97
CA GLU A 197 -11.86 -15.25 5.83
C GLU A 197 -13.32 -15.25 6.27
N TYR A 198 -13.69 -16.14 7.20
CA TYR A 198 -15.03 -16.17 7.78
C TYR A 198 -15.35 -14.88 8.53
N HIS A 199 -14.46 -14.46 9.43
CA HIS A 199 -14.66 -13.25 10.24
C HIS A 199 -14.75 -11.99 9.37
N ALA A 200 -13.92 -11.86 8.33
CA ALA A 200 -14.00 -10.77 7.38
C ALA A 200 -15.28 -10.82 6.52
N HIS A 201 -15.84 -12.01 6.27
CA HIS A 201 -17.09 -12.16 5.54
C HIS A 201 -18.31 -11.86 6.40
N THR A 202 -18.30 -12.24 7.68
CA THR A 202 -19.42 -12.02 8.61
C THR A 202 -19.48 -10.59 9.15
N HIS A 203 -18.36 -9.87 9.18
CA HIS A 203 -18.28 -8.48 9.66
C HIS A 203 -17.82 -7.52 8.54
N PRO A 204 -18.61 -7.32 7.47
CA PRO A 204 -18.24 -6.45 6.35
C PRO A 204 -18.10 -4.96 6.73
N GLU A 205 -18.66 -4.56 7.88
CA GLU A 205 -18.57 -3.21 8.44
C GLU A 205 -17.20 -2.90 9.04
N LEU A 206 -16.44 -3.91 9.47
CA LEU A 206 -15.10 -3.72 10.00
C LEU A 206 -14.15 -3.41 8.83
N PRO A 207 -13.35 -2.33 8.89
CA PRO A 207 -12.43 -1.97 7.83
C PRO A 207 -11.16 -2.84 7.87
N VAL A 208 -11.34 -4.17 7.92
CA VAL A 208 -10.28 -5.16 7.98
C VAL A 208 -10.16 -5.89 6.64
N LYS A 209 -8.93 -6.26 6.27
CA LYS A 209 -8.68 -7.05 5.07
C LYS A 209 -7.75 -8.20 5.40
N VAL A 210 -8.12 -9.39 4.93
CA VAL A 210 -7.28 -10.58 4.95
C VAL A 210 -6.16 -10.43 3.91
N VAL A 211 -4.91 -10.48 4.36
CA VAL A 211 -3.70 -10.31 3.55
C VAL A 211 -2.67 -11.39 3.87
N GLY A 212 -1.65 -11.53 3.02
CA GLY A 212 -0.60 -12.55 3.16
C GLY A 212 -0.82 -13.78 2.27
N ARG A 213 0.30 -14.40 1.86
CA ARG A 213 0.28 -15.63 1.06
C ARG A 213 -0.01 -16.82 1.98
N LEU A 214 -0.93 -17.72 1.57
CA LEU A 214 -1.00 -19.04 2.20
C LEU A 214 0.33 -19.73 1.97
N PHE A 215 1.09 -19.94 3.04
CA PHE A 215 2.43 -20.49 2.92
C PHE A 215 2.45 -22.04 3.02
N ASN A 216 1.30 -22.68 3.30
CA ASN A 216 1.06 -24.11 3.16
C ASN A 216 -0.45 -24.37 3.04
N ARG A 217 -0.85 -25.21 2.07
CA ARG A 217 -2.21 -25.76 1.97
C ARG A 217 -2.31 -27.00 2.83
N ASP A 218 -2.38 -26.82 4.14
CA ASP A 218 -2.86 -27.90 4.98
C ASP A 218 -4.35 -28.13 4.70
N ARG A 219 -4.74 -29.39 4.54
CA ARG A 219 -6.11 -29.77 4.20
C ARG A 219 -6.84 -30.13 5.48
N TYR A 220 -8.00 -29.52 5.71
CA TYR A 220 -8.94 -30.01 6.72
C TYR A 220 -9.45 -31.38 6.30
N GLY A 221 -9.63 -32.27 7.26
CA GLY A 221 -10.10 -33.63 7.04
C GLY A 221 -10.89 -34.16 8.23
N PHE A 222 -11.66 -35.20 7.97
CA PHE A 222 -12.41 -35.91 9.01
C PHE A 222 -11.52 -36.98 9.65
N ALA A 223 -11.33 -36.90 10.97
CA ALA A 223 -10.60 -37.90 11.71
C ALA A 223 -11.50 -39.10 12.04
N LEU A 224 -10.98 -40.32 11.84
CA LEU A 224 -11.68 -41.56 12.13
C LEU A 224 -10.78 -42.49 12.95
N PRO A 225 -11.36 -43.39 13.78
CA PRO A 225 -10.59 -44.42 14.45
C PRO A 225 -9.77 -45.25 13.45
N LEU A 226 -8.60 -45.71 13.88
CA LEU A 226 -7.75 -46.58 13.07
C LEU A 226 -8.54 -47.83 12.65
N ASN A 227 -8.49 -48.16 11.35
CA ASN A 227 -9.24 -49.27 10.73
C ASN A 227 -10.78 -49.12 10.80
N SER A 228 -11.31 -47.91 10.87
CA SER A 228 -12.75 -47.69 10.81
C SER A 228 -13.34 -48.21 9.49
N PRO A 229 -14.39 -49.06 9.52
CA PRO A 229 -15.05 -49.56 8.32
C PRO A 229 -15.74 -48.43 7.52
N ARG A 230 -16.02 -47.28 8.15
CA ARG A 230 -16.66 -46.11 7.53
C ARG A 230 -15.71 -45.26 6.70
N THR A 231 -14.40 -45.48 6.78
CA THR A 231 -13.39 -44.66 6.11
C THR A 231 -13.64 -44.57 4.61
N ARG A 232 -13.96 -45.71 3.98
CA ARG A 232 -14.24 -45.77 2.54
C ARG A 232 -15.50 -44.99 2.17
N ASP A 233 -16.59 -45.21 2.88
CA ASP A 233 -17.87 -44.58 2.61
C ASP A 233 -17.78 -43.05 2.71
N ILE A 234 -17.17 -42.55 3.80
CA ILE A 234 -16.98 -41.11 4.04
C ILE A 234 -16.10 -40.49 2.94
N THR A 235 -15.01 -41.17 2.56
CA THR A 235 -14.12 -40.68 1.51
C THR A 235 -14.84 -40.55 0.17
N LEU A 236 -15.67 -41.54 -0.19
CA LEU A 236 -16.45 -41.51 -1.43
C LEU A 236 -17.49 -40.39 -1.44
N GLU A 237 -18.20 -40.18 -0.33
CA GLU A 237 -19.18 -39.08 -0.25
C GLU A 237 -18.53 -37.70 -0.30
N VAL A 238 -17.37 -37.52 0.36
CA VAL A 238 -16.60 -36.27 0.24
C VAL A 238 -16.14 -36.05 -1.20
N LEU A 239 -15.67 -37.08 -1.90
CA LEU A 239 -15.25 -36.97 -3.29
C LEU A 239 -16.42 -36.56 -4.20
N LYS A 240 -17.58 -37.20 -4.05
CA LYS A 240 -18.81 -36.83 -4.78
C LYS A 240 -19.23 -35.38 -4.50
N ALA A 241 -19.13 -34.92 -3.25
CA ALA A 241 -19.45 -33.54 -2.87
C ALA A 241 -18.49 -32.52 -3.51
N VAL A 242 -17.22 -32.88 -3.69
CA VAL A 242 -16.24 -32.06 -4.42
C VAL A 242 -16.56 -32.04 -5.90
N GLU A 243 -16.76 -33.21 -6.53
CA GLU A 243 -17.04 -33.33 -7.98
C GLU A 243 -18.35 -32.65 -8.40
N SER A 244 -19.38 -32.73 -7.56
CA SER A 244 -20.67 -32.06 -7.80
C SER A 244 -20.65 -30.56 -7.52
N GLY A 245 -19.53 -30.01 -7.00
CA GLY A 245 -19.39 -28.59 -6.66
C GLY A 245 -20.10 -28.16 -5.37
N GLN A 246 -20.67 -29.09 -4.59
CA GLN A 246 -21.31 -28.77 -3.30
C GLN A 246 -20.32 -28.12 -2.32
N VAL A 247 -19.08 -28.61 -2.29
CA VAL A 247 -18.03 -28.02 -1.43
C VAL A 247 -17.74 -26.58 -1.81
N GLU A 248 -17.73 -26.25 -3.11
CA GLU A 248 -17.52 -24.88 -3.57
C GLU A 248 -18.71 -23.98 -3.24
N GLN A 249 -19.93 -24.48 -3.31
CA GLN A 249 -21.13 -23.74 -2.89
C GLN A 249 -21.09 -23.43 -1.39
N LEU A 250 -20.68 -24.39 -0.56
CA LEU A 250 -20.48 -24.16 0.88
C LEU A 250 -19.37 -23.14 1.11
N ARG A 251 -18.25 -23.23 0.39
CA ARG A 251 -17.15 -22.27 0.48
C ARG A 251 -17.63 -20.85 0.19
N LEU A 252 -18.36 -20.65 -0.91
CA LEU A 252 -18.89 -19.35 -1.29
C LEU A 252 -19.92 -18.81 -0.29
N ARG A 253 -20.72 -19.69 0.31
CA ARG A 253 -21.74 -19.32 1.31
C ARG A 253 -21.13 -18.82 2.62
N TYR A 254 -20.01 -19.41 3.06
CA TYR A 254 -19.41 -19.11 4.36
C TYR A 254 -18.20 -18.16 4.28
N PHE A 255 -17.47 -18.12 3.16
CA PHE A 255 -16.25 -17.31 3.02
C PHE A 255 -16.35 -16.25 1.90
N GLY A 256 -17.44 -16.23 1.14
CA GLY A 256 -17.63 -15.27 0.05
C GLY A 256 -16.78 -15.53 -1.21
N ARG A 257 -16.83 -14.58 -2.16
CA ARG A 257 -16.18 -14.68 -3.47
C ARG A 257 -14.74 -14.16 -3.53
N ASN A 258 -14.27 -13.44 -2.50
CA ASN A 258 -12.97 -12.77 -2.50
C ASN A 258 -12.11 -13.25 -1.32
N PRO A 259 -11.10 -14.11 -1.55
CA PRO A 259 -10.09 -14.47 -0.55
C PRO A 259 -8.96 -13.43 -0.40
#